data_AF-A0A7U9KVU3-F1
#
_entry.id   AF-A0A7U9KVU3-F1
#
_cell.length_a   1.000
_cell.length_b   1.000
_cell.length_c   1.000
_cell.angle_alpha   90.00
_cell.angle_beta   90.00
_cell.angle_gamma   90.00
#
_symmetry.space_group_name_H-M   'P 1'
#
loop_
_entity.id
_entity.type
_entity.pdbx_description
1 polymer ?
#
loop_
_entity_poly.entity_id
_entity_poly.type
_entity_poly.pdbx_seq_one_letter_code
_entity_poly.pdbx_strand_id
1 'polypeptide(L)'
;MQLDIHPGNTRQDARSLDFYLAALAPTPRNLISAIVAFARIDELGWAARSGYPGSDVQWPVQCMVCGWQGERFYSHLRRAKPLKRHQKCAPASDHARALSALNSYATSTCPCRTPHPTREEDVARLIEISIRAWRESDTRRLLAALKHLLDPCPATAQRAAAAKAYATTTQK
;
A
#
# COMPACT_ATOMS: atom_id res chain seq x y z
N MET A 1 -2.81 -25.51 -19.46
CA MET A 1 -1.73 -24.61 -19.01
C MET A 1 -2.17 -23.97 -17.71
N GLN A 2 -1.89 -24.64 -16.58
CA GLN A 2 -2.23 -24.14 -15.25
C GLN A 2 -1.27 -23.00 -14.89
N LEU A 3 -1.82 -21.85 -14.52
CA LEU A 3 -1.07 -20.74 -13.96
C LEU A 3 -0.98 -20.99 -12.45
N ASP A 4 0.18 -21.45 -12.00
CA ASP A 4 0.51 -21.54 -10.58
C ASP A 4 0.59 -20.11 -10.02
N ILE A 5 -0.51 -19.68 -9.39
CA ILE A 5 -0.52 -18.51 -8.52
C ILE A 5 0.23 -18.92 -7.25
N HIS A 6 1.52 -18.61 -7.15
CA HIS A 6 2.29 -18.83 -5.93
C HIS A 6 1.87 -17.86 -4.83
N PRO A 7 1.21 -18.33 -3.74
CA PRO A 7 0.97 -17.54 -2.55
C PRO A 7 2.15 -17.78 -1.60
N GLY A 8 3.01 -16.76 -1.45
CA GLY A 8 4.02 -16.74 -0.40
C GLY A 8 5.42 -17.05 -0.90
N ASN A 9 6.26 -16.01 -0.87
CA ASN A 9 7.70 -16.16 -0.80
C ASN A 9 8.20 -15.35 0.41
N THR A 10 8.28 -16.07 1.54
CA THR A 10 9.41 -16.17 2.48
C THR A 10 9.82 -14.96 3.34
N ARG A 11 10.06 -15.28 4.63
CA ARG A 11 10.51 -14.42 5.75
C ARG A 11 11.87 -13.77 5.50
N GLN A 12 12.00 -12.48 5.88
CA GLN A 12 13.21 -11.75 6.29
C GLN A 12 12.73 -10.42 6.92
N ASP A 13 12.52 -10.35 8.25
CA ASP A 13 13.46 -10.00 9.32
C ASP A 13 14.39 -8.81 8.99
N ALA A 14 14.14 -7.71 9.71
CA ALA A 14 14.69 -6.34 9.61
C ALA A 14 14.23 -5.50 8.40
N ARG A 15 12.92 -5.24 8.28
CA ARG A 15 12.43 -4.14 7.43
C ARG A 15 12.89 -2.80 8.05
N SER A 16 13.63 -1.98 7.30
CA SER A 16 13.96 -0.62 7.70
C SER A 16 12.77 0.32 7.51
N LEU A 17 12.86 1.56 8.01
CA LEU A 17 11.87 2.61 7.72
C LEU A 17 11.66 2.80 6.20
N ASP A 18 12.72 2.68 5.42
CA ASP A 18 12.69 2.86 3.96
C ASP A 18 11.85 1.82 3.24
N PHE A 19 11.71 0.63 3.82
CA PHE A 19 10.78 -0.38 3.32
C PHE A 19 9.34 0.12 3.28
N TYR A 20 8.97 1.01 4.20
CA TYR A 20 7.62 1.55 4.32
C TYR A 20 7.47 2.95 3.73
N LEU A 21 8.48 3.81 3.91
CA LEU A 21 8.40 5.24 3.65
C LEU A 21 9.55 5.80 2.79
N ALA A 22 10.41 5.01 2.15
CA ALA A 22 11.44 5.44 1.19
C ALA A 22 12.02 6.86 1.44
N ALA A 23 12.74 7.03 2.56
CA ALA A 23 13.32 8.29 3.05
C ALA A 23 12.36 9.42 3.50
N LEU A 24 11.04 9.19 3.55
CA LEU A 24 10.08 10.11 4.16
C LEU A 24 10.05 9.97 5.68
N ALA A 25 10.06 11.10 6.38
CA ALA A 25 9.77 11.13 7.82
C ALA A 25 8.31 10.67 8.09
N PRO A 26 8.05 9.92 9.19
CA PRO A 26 6.71 9.41 9.53
C PRO A 26 5.81 10.50 10.14
N THR A 27 5.57 11.58 9.41
CA THR A 27 4.60 12.61 9.78
C THR A 27 3.17 12.10 9.58
N PRO A 28 2.14 12.66 10.25
CA PRO A 28 0.75 12.28 10.03
C PRO A 28 0.38 12.31 8.54
N ARG A 29 0.77 13.40 7.84
CA ARG A 29 0.53 13.58 6.41
C ARG A 29 1.18 12.48 5.56
N ASN A 30 2.43 12.13 5.83
CA ASN A 30 3.14 11.10 5.07
C ASN A 30 2.57 9.71 5.32
N LEU A 31 2.23 9.39 6.57
CA LEU A 31 1.60 8.12 6.94
C LEU A 31 0.23 7.96 6.26
N ILE A 32 -0.63 8.97 6.35
CA ILE A 32 -1.94 8.97 5.67
C ILE A 32 -1.77 8.83 4.16
N SER A 33 -0.83 9.59 3.56
CA SER A 33 -0.55 9.53 2.14
C SER A 33 -0.07 8.15 1.70
N ALA A 34 0.82 7.52 2.48
CA ALA A 34 1.31 6.17 2.22
C ALA A 34 0.16 5.15 2.27
N ILE A 35 -0.65 5.15 3.34
CA ILE A 35 -1.80 4.23 3.48
C ILE A 35 -2.73 4.34 2.26
N VAL A 36 -3.06 5.56 1.86
CA VAL A 36 -3.93 5.81 0.69
C VAL A 36 -3.25 5.40 -0.61
N ALA A 37 -1.94 5.63 -0.75
CA ALA A 37 -1.19 5.30 -1.95
C ALA A 37 -1.09 3.79 -2.16
N PHE A 38 -0.71 3.02 -1.15
CA PHE A 38 -0.66 1.56 -1.21
C PHE A 38 -2.03 0.99 -1.60
N ALA A 39 -3.10 1.39 -0.91
CA ALA A 39 -4.44 0.90 -1.24
C ALA A 39 -4.87 1.24 -2.67
N ARG A 40 -4.52 2.43 -3.16
CA ARG A 40 -4.89 2.86 -4.51
C ARG A 40 -4.11 2.11 -5.59
N ILE A 41 -2.82 1.84 -5.40
CA ILE A 41 -2.06 1.08 -6.40
C ILE A 41 -2.49 -0.39 -6.43
N ASP A 42 -2.83 -0.97 -5.27
CA ASP A 42 -3.35 -2.33 -5.15
C ASP A 42 -4.67 -2.49 -5.94
N GLU A 43 -5.63 -1.58 -5.74
CA GLU A 43 -6.91 -1.52 -6.47
C GLU A 43 -6.70 -1.43 -8.00
N LEU A 44 -5.63 -0.76 -8.41
CA LEU A 44 -5.29 -0.56 -9.81
C LEU A 44 -4.43 -1.68 -10.39
N GLY A 45 -4.18 -2.76 -9.63
CA GLY A 45 -3.40 -3.91 -10.05
C GLY A 45 -1.91 -3.62 -10.18
N TRP A 46 -1.37 -2.84 -9.26
CA TRP A 46 0.05 -2.58 -9.10
C TRP A 46 0.49 -2.98 -7.69
N ALA A 47 1.64 -3.63 -7.57
CA ALA A 47 2.29 -3.86 -6.27
C ALA A 47 3.50 -2.95 -6.13
N ALA A 48 3.63 -2.32 -4.96
CA ALA A 48 4.85 -1.58 -4.63
C ALA A 48 6.03 -2.53 -4.43
N ARG A 49 7.22 -2.10 -4.86
CA ARG A 49 8.49 -2.81 -4.62
C ARG A 49 9.38 -2.11 -3.60
N SER A 50 8.97 -0.95 -3.12
CA SER A 50 9.65 -0.15 -2.09
C SER A 50 8.60 0.58 -1.23
N GLY A 51 9.07 1.26 -0.18
CA GLY A 51 8.24 2.20 0.57
C GLY A 51 7.68 3.32 -0.30
N TYR A 52 6.62 3.96 0.19
CA TYR A 52 6.00 5.09 -0.49
C TYR A 52 6.97 6.29 -0.52
N PRO A 53 7.39 6.79 -1.69
CA PRO A 53 8.40 7.83 -1.79
C PRO A 53 7.81 9.25 -1.87
N GLY A 54 6.48 9.39 -1.89
CA GLY A 54 5.79 10.65 -2.16
C GLY A 54 5.05 10.65 -3.51
N SER A 55 4.19 11.64 -3.73
CA SER A 55 3.31 11.67 -4.91
C SER A 55 4.03 11.95 -6.22
N ASP A 56 5.10 12.75 -6.12
CA ASP A 56 5.82 13.33 -7.26
C ASP A 56 7.24 12.75 -7.39
N VAL A 57 7.48 11.61 -6.72
CA VAL A 57 8.68 10.81 -6.84
C VAL A 57 8.34 9.52 -7.59
N GLN A 58 9.31 9.01 -8.34
CA GLN A 58 9.16 7.73 -9.03
C GLN A 58 9.11 6.59 -8.01
N TRP A 59 8.07 5.76 -8.12
CA TRP A 59 7.84 4.61 -7.26
C TRP A 59 8.14 3.33 -8.04
N PRO A 60 9.10 2.51 -7.61
CA PRO A 60 9.28 1.15 -8.09
C PRO A 60 8.02 0.31 -7.87
N VAL A 61 7.41 -0.16 -8.96
CA VAL A 61 6.18 -0.96 -8.95
C VAL A 61 6.28 -2.19 -9.84
N GLN A 62 5.40 -3.14 -9.60
CA GLN A 62 5.15 -4.31 -10.43
C GLN A 62 3.69 -4.31 -10.93
N CYS A 63 3.48 -4.55 -12.22
CA CYS A 63 2.17 -4.76 -12.81
C CYS A 63 1.67 -6.16 -12.43
N MET A 64 0.57 -6.24 -11.68
CA MET A 64 0.00 -7.52 -11.25
C MET A 64 -0.76 -8.25 -12.37
N VAL A 65 -0.95 -7.62 -13.53
CA VAL A 65 -1.61 -8.24 -14.70
C VAL A 65 -0.63 -9.09 -15.52
N CYS A 66 0.63 -8.66 -15.65
CA CYS A 66 1.60 -9.33 -16.54
C CYS A 66 3.01 -9.44 -15.95
N GLY A 67 3.22 -9.05 -14.68
CA GLY A 67 4.51 -9.17 -13.99
C GLY A 67 5.56 -8.10 -14.32
N TRP A 68 5.28 -7.16 -15.24
CA TRP A 68 6.23 -6.10 -15.62
C TRP A 68 6.67 -5.28 -14.40
N GLN A 69 7.94 -4.92 -14.33
CA GLN A 69 8.51 -4.09 -13.27
C GLN A 69 9.09 -2.81 -13.85
N GLY A 70 8.93 -1.71 -13.13
CA GLY A 70 9.56 -0.43 -13.47
C GLY A 70 9.06 0.70 -12.59
N GLU A 71 9.40 1.93 -12.98
CA GLU A 71 9.17 3.11 -12.16
C GLU A 71 7.98 3.93 -12.68
N ARG A 72 7.15 4.42 -11.75
CA ARG A 72 5.97 5.23 -12.07
C ARG A 72 5.74 6.30 -11.01
N PHE A 73 5.33 7.49 -11.44
CA PHE A 73 4.83 8.50 -10.52
C PHE A 73 3.48 8.07 -9.92
N TYR A 74 3.35 8.13 -8.60
CA TYR A 74 2.07 7.85 -7.94
C TYR A 74 0.96 8.80 -8.41
N SER A 75 1.30 10.06 -8.67
CA SER A 75 0.39 11.06 -9.23
C SER A 75 -0.25 10.63 -10.56
N HIS A 76 0.45 9.83 -11.37
CA HIS A 76 -0.06 9.21 -12.59
C HIS A 76 -0.86 7.94 -12.31
N LEU A 77 -0.35 7.07 -11.44
CA LEU A 77 -1.01 5.82 -11.07
C LEU A 77 -2.42 6.08 -10.52
N ARG A 78 -2.58 7.00 -9.57
CA ARG A 78 -3.86 7.23 -8.87
C ARG A 78 -5.04 7.65 -9.76
N ARG A 79 -4.77 8.18 -10.97
CA ARG A 79 -5.79 8.73 -11.88
C ARG A 79 -6.53 7.69 -12.73
N ALA A 80 -6.24 6.39 -12.58
CA ALA A 80 -6.98 5.27 -13.19
C ALA A 80 -7.17 5.31 -14.73
N LYS A 81 -6.41 6.14 -15.47
CA LYS A 81 -6.59 6.37 -16.91
C LYS A 81 -5.34 6.17 -17.77
N PRO A 82 -4.78 4.97 -17.84
CA PRO A 82 -4.00 4.64 -19.03
C PRO A 82 -4.67 3.51 -19.82
N LEU A 83 -5.18 3.83 -21.02
CA LEU A 83 -5.50 2.85 -22.07
C LEU A 83 -4.33 1.88 -22.31
N LYS A 84 -3.10 2.34 -22.06
CA LYS A 84 -1.86 1.56 -22.07
C LYS A 84 -1.15 1.66 -20.71
N ARG A 85 -1.29 0.64 -19.85
CA ARG A 85 -0.67 0.58 -18.50
C ARG A 85 0.85 0.78 -18.54
N HIS A 86 1.52 0.10 -19.46
CA HIS A 86 2.93 0.25 -19.81
C HIS A 86 3.16 -0.30 -21.23
N GLN A 87 4.35 -0.09 -21.81
CA GLN A 87 4.68 -0.67 -23.11
C GLN A 87 4.66 -2.21 -23.02
N LYS A 88 4.14 -2.87 -24.06
CA LYS A 88 4.05 -4.33 -24.16
C LYS A 88 3.31 -5.00 -22.98
N CYS A 89 2.32 -4.30 -22.40
CA CYS A 89 1.38 -4.90 -21.46
C CYS A 89 0.49 -5.93 -22.16
N ALA A 90 -0.18 -6.78 -21.37
CA ALA A 90 -1.27 -7.63 -21.84
C ALA A 90 -2.30 -6.83 -22.65
N PRO A 91 -3.04 -7.47 -23.57
CA PRO A 91 -4.10 -6.81 -24.33
C PRO A 91 -5.12 -6.11 -23.41
N ALA A 92 -5.62 -4.96 -23.83
CA ALA A 92 -6.57 -4.17 -23.03
C ALA A 92 -7.86 -4.95 -22.70
N SER A 93 -8.24 -5.90 -23.55
CA SER A 93 -9.37 -6.83 -23.33
C SER A 93 -9.20 -7.70 -22.09
N ASP A 94 -7.96 -8.04 -21.70
CA ASP A 94 -7.70 -8.89 -20.53
C ASP A 94 -7.63 -8.10 -19.22
N HIS A 95 -7.45 -6.78 -19.29
CA HIS A 95 -7.27 -5.93 -18.11
C HIS A 95 -8.47 -5.98 -17.17
N ALA A 96 -9.70 -5.87 -17.70
CA ALA A 96 -10.90 -5.82 -16.85
C ALA A 96 -11.06 -7.09 -16.01
N ARG A 97 -10.84 -8.25 -16.62
CA ARG A 97 -10.88 -9.56 -15.95
C ARG A 97 -9.76 -9.69 -14.91
N ALA A 98 -8.53 -9.34 -15.26
CA ALA A 98 -7.39 -9.43 -14.35
C ALA A 98 -7.55 -8.50 -13.13
N LEU A 99 -8.02 -7.27 -13.34
CA LEU A 99 -8.27 -6.30 -12.26
C LEU A 99 -9.45 -6.72 -11.38
N SER A 100 -10.51 -7.30 -11.96
CA SER A 100 -11.63 -7.83 -11.18
C SER A 100 -11.20 -8.96 -10.24
N ALA A 101 -10.33 -9.87 -10.70
CA ALA A 101 -9.77 -10.93 -9.88
C ALA A 101 -8.91 -10.38 -8.72
N LEU A 102 -8.07 -9.38 -9.00
CA LEU A 102 -7.24 -8.72 -7.98
C LEU A 102 -8.07 -7.95 -6.95
N ASN A 103 -9.12 -7.24 -7.39
CA ASN A 103 -10.02 -6.51 -6.50
C ASN A 103 -10.83 -7.44 -5.58
N SER A 104 -11.20 -8.62 -6.07
CA SER A 104 -11.89 -9.63 -5.25
C SER A 104 -11.00 -10.13 -4.11
N TYR A 105 -9.70 -10.26 -4.35
CA TYR A 105 -8.72 -10.55 -3.29
C TYR A 105 -8.62 -9.38 -2.30
N ALA A 106 -8.54 -8.15 -2.80
CA ALA A 106 -8.45 -6.93 -1.98
C ALA A 106 -9.75 -6.57 -1.21
N THR A 107 -10.84 -7.30 -1.40
CA THR A 107 -12.10 -7.10 -0.66
C THR A 107 -12.53 -8.32 0.14
N SER A 108 -11.78 -9.42 0.04
CA SER A 108 -12.03 -10.66 0.77
C SER A 108 -11.73 -10.55 2.27
N THR A 109 -12.29 -11.46 3.07
CA THR A 109 -11.99 -11.59 4.49
C THR A 109 -10.48 -11.73 4.71
N CYS A 110 -9.89 -10.87 5.54
CA CYS A 110 -8.46 -10.93 5.83
C CYS A 110 -8.13 -12.24 6.56
N PRO A 111 -7.20 -13.07 6.06
CA PRO A 111 -6.70 -14.25 6.78
C PRO A 111 -5.74 -13.89 7.93
N CYS A 112 -5.66 -12.61 8.25
CA CYS A 112 -4.63 -11.99 9.06
C CYS A 112 -4.97 -12.21 10.53
N ARG A 113 -4.05 -12.82 11.30
CA ARG A 113 -4.26 -13.08 12.73
C ARG A 113 -4.24 -11.81 13.59
N THR A 114 -3.61 -10.77 13.07
CA THR A 114 -3.46 -9.49 13.76
C THR A 114 -4.55 -8.52 13.30
N PRO A 115 -5.25 -7.84 14.22
CA PRO A 115 -6.23 -6.82 13.86
C PRO A 115 -5.60 -5.71 13.02
N HIS A 116 -6.25 -5.38 11.90
CA HIS A 116 -5.87 -4.25 11.07
C HIS A 116 -6.64 -2.99 11.49
N PRO A 117 -6.03 -1.81 11.37
CA PRO A 117 -6.70 -0.56 11.71
C PRO A 117 -7.72 -0.19 10.62
N THR A 118 -8.88 -0.84 10.64
CA THR A 118 -10.00 -0.58 9.71
C THR A 118 -11.00 0.43 10.26
N ARG A 119 -10.78 0.91 11.50
CA ARG A 119 -11.52 1.99 12.13
C ARG A 119 -10.66 3.25 12.25
N GLU A 120 -11.31 4.41 12.24
CA GLU A 120 -10.66 5.72 12.37
C GLU A 120 -9.78 5.80 13.63
N GLU A 121 -10.33 5.39 14.77
CA GLU A 121 -9.65 5.39 16.08
C GLU A 121 -8.38 4.51 16.10
N ASP A 122 -8.39 3.39 15.41
CA ASP A 122 -7.24 2.47 15.35
C ASP A 122 -6.14 3.05 14.46
N VAL A 123 -6.51 3.69 13.35
CA VAL A 123 -5.55 4.40 12.49
C VAL A 123 -4.91 5.56 13.24
N ALA A 124 -5.72 6.39 13.93
CA ALA A 124 -5.24 7.51 14.72
C ALA A 124 -4.22 7.05 15.77
N ARG A 125 -4.58 6.01 16.55
CA ARG A 125 -3.69 5.43 17.57
C ARG A 125 -2.36 4.96 16.99
N LEU A 126 -2.37 4.26 15.86
CA LEU A 126 -1.13 3.75 15.24
C LEU A 126 -0.27 4.87 14.62
N ILE A 127 -0.89 5.93 14.10
CA ILE A 127 -0.17 7.12 13.64
C ILE A 127 0.55 7.79 14.82
N GLU A 128 -0.15 7.99 15.94
CA GLU A 128 0.44 8.58 17.15
C GLU A 128 1.59 7.72 17.70
N ILE A 129 1.41 6.39 17.74
CA ILE A 129 2.46 5.46 18.14
C ILE A 129 3.68 5.59 17.22
N SER A 130 3.46 5.66 15.90
CA SER A 130 4.55 5.79 14.92
C SER A 130 5.34 7.08 15.13
N ILE A 131 4.65 8.21 15.32
CA ILE A 131 5.29 9.52 15.52
C ILE A 131 6.08 9.55 16.82
N ARG A 132 5.48 9.04 17.91
CA ARG A 132 6.14 8.98 19.22
C ARG A 132 7.39 8.11 19.16
N ALA A 133 7.26 6.89 18.63
CA ALA A 133 8.37 5.96 18.49
C ALA A 133 9.51 6.53 17.63
N TRP A 134 9.18 7.27 16.57
CA TRP A 134 10.18 7.96 15.75
C TRP A 134 10.95 9.05 16.53
N ARG A 135 10.25 9.88 17.32
CA ARG A 135 10.89 10.91 18.17
C ARG A 135 11.77 10.31 19.26
N GLU A 136 11.35 9.18 19.81
CA GLU A 136 12.06 8.45 20.87
C GLU A 136 13.16 7.52 20.31
N SER A 137 13.35 7.45 18.99
CA SER A 137 14.25 6.50 18.33
C SER A 137 13.95 5.02 18.67
N ASP A 138 12.70 4.71 19.04
CA ASP A 138 12.22 3.33 19.26
C ASP A 138 11.88 2.68 17.92
N THR A 139 12.93 2.26 17.22
CA THR A 139 12.84 1.62 15.90
C THR A 139 11.94 0.39 15.92
N ARG A 140 11.95 -0.41 17.00
CA ARG A 140 11.16 -1.64 17.09
C ARG A 140 9.66 -1.32 17.07
N ARG A 141 9.25 -0.36 17.90
CA ARG A 141 7.85 0.06 17.99
C ARG A 141 7.38 0.79 16.75
N LEU A 142 8.24 1.62 16.15
CA LEU A 142 7.96 2.27 14.86
C LEU A 142 7.68 1.23 13.77
N LEU A 143 8.58 0.26 13.58
CA LEU A 143 8.41 -0.77 12.55
C LEU A 143 7.19 -1.66 12.79
N ALA A 144 6.88 -1.95 14.06
CA ALA A 144 5.65 -2.67 14.40
C ALA A 144 4.40 -1.87 13.99
N ALA A 145 4.33 -0.57 14.30
CA ALA A 145 3.20 0.25 13.92
C ALA A 145 3.06 0.40 12.40
N LEU A 146 4.18 0.64 11.69
CA LEU A 146 4.20 0.74 10.23
C LEU A 146 3.75 -0.56 9.56
N LYS A 147 4.17 -1.72 10.08
CA LYS A 147 3.71 -3.02 9.61
C LYS A 147 2.19 -3.15 9.63
N HIS A 148 1.54 -2.69 10.70
CA HIS A 148 0.08 -2.74 10.80
C HIS A 148 -0.63 -1.79 9.81
N LEU A 149 -0.02 -0.64 9.55
CA LEU A 149 -0.58 0.39 8.66
C LEU A 149 -0.38 0.06 7.18
N LEU A 150 0.80 -0.46 6.81
CA LEU A 150 1.31 -0.44 5.44
C LEU A 150 1.63 -1.82 4.84
N ASP A 151 1.57 -2.92 5.61
CA ASP A 151 1.79 -4.25 5.02
C ASP A 151 0.73 -4.59 3.96
N PRO A 152 1.14 -5.27 2.86
CA PRO A 152 0.22 -5.81 1.87
C PRO A 152 -0.81 -6.71 2.54
N CYS A 153 -2.10 -6.41 2.34
CA CYS A 153 -3.17 -7.13 3.00
C CYS A 153 -4.53 -6.82 2.34
N PRO A 154 -5.47 -7.78 2.25
CA PRO A 154 -6.82 -7.53 1.73
C PRO A 154 -7.54 -6.34 2.38
N ALA A 155 -7.33 -6.08 3.67
CA ALA A 155 -7.96 -4.94 4.34
C ALA A 155 -7.43 -3.55 3.92
N THR A 156 -6.52 -3.45 2.95
CA THR A 156 -5.89 -2.18 2.53
C THR A 156 -6.91 -1.09 2.18
N ALA A 157 -8.01 -1.44 1.49
CA ALA A 157 -9.05 -0.49 1.11
C ALA A 157 -9.80 0.07 2.34
N GLN A 158 -10.10 -0.79 3.31
CA GLN A 158 -10.76 -0.39 4.56
C GLN A 158 -9.84 0.47 5.42
N ARG A 159 -8.55 0.12 5.52
CA ARG A 159 -7.54 0.96 6.20
C ARG A 159 -7.45 2.35 5.56
N ALA A 160 -7.43 2.43 4.23
CA ALA A 160 -7.39 3.70 3.53
C ALA A 160 -8.66 4.53 3.72
N ALA A 161 -9.84 3.90 3.81
CA ALA A 161 -11.08 4.60 4.16
C ALA A 161 -11.01 5.19 5.58
N ALA A 162 -10.56 4.41 6.56
CA ALA A 162 -10.37 4.87 7.94
C ALA A 162 -9.34 6.02 8.05
N ALA A 163 -8.23 5.93 7.31
CA ALA A 163 -7.22 6.99 7.29
C ALA A 163 -7.74 8.31 6.68
N LYS A 164 -8.60 8.23 5.65
CA LYS A 164 -9.25 9.42 5.05
C LYS A 164 -10.27 10.04 6.00
N ALA A 165 -11.03 9.23 6.74
CA ALA A 165 -11.95 9.71 7.78
C ALA A 165 -11.17 10.48 8.85
N TYR A 166 -10.11 9.89 9.40
CA TYR A 166 -9.21 10.54 10.36
C TYR A 166 -8.64 11.88 9.84
N ALA A 167 -8.18 11.91 8.58
CA ALA A 167 -7.65 13.12 7.97
C ALA A 167 -8.69 14.25 7.87
N THR A 168 -9.97 13.90 7.68
CA THR A 168 -11.07 14.86 7.58
C THR A 168 -11.46 15.39 8.95
N THR A 169 -11.47 14.54 9.98
CA THR A 169 -11.76 14.93 11.37
C THR A 169 -10.69 15.86 11.93
N THR A 170 -9.42 15.61 11.63
CA THR A 170 -8.28 16.41 12.12
C THR A 170 -8.07 17.75 11.43
N GLN A 171 -8.77 18.00 10.32
CA GLN A 171 -8.74 19.27 9.57
C GLN A 171 -9.89 20.22 9.91
N LYS A 172 -10.84 19.78 10.74
CA LYS A 172 -11.91 20.60 11.30
C LYS A 172 -11.48 21.21 12.62
#